data_AF-A0A6G1RZB4-F1
#
_entry.id   AF-A0A6G1RZB4-F1
#
_cell.length_a   1.000
_cell.length_b   1.000
_cell.length_c   1.000
_cell.angle_alpha   90.00
_cell.angle_beta   90.00
_cell.angle_gamma   90.00
#
_symmetry.space_group_name_H-M   'P 1'
#
loop_
_entity.id
_entity.type
_entity.pdbx_description
1 polymer ?
#
loop_
_entity_poly.entity_id
_entity_poly.type
_entity_poly.pdbx_seq_one_letter_code
_entity_poly.pdbx_strand_id
1 'polypeptide(L)'
;RGLTPLSAPAGAVRAPLGGGAEPPARCVCLGLGRFGGCPAARYQLAFLLLLLEELGVPPGRCSLYDPAFAAPELAALEALGLRLLPENEEGKHGVGGSATLFYMVHCGKALYNNLLWRNWSEGALAKMVIIGNSFRGMEERLLSRILERDYSYIAKVLKGTEEAALPTHPRYLDTFNDTSVHWFPLPKLKELSPEVWDCVEEPTYQQCEDLEIIRREDRAEGCSES
;
A
#
# COMPACT_ATOMS: atom_id res chain seq x y z
N ARG A 1 33.41 31.35 -4.75
CA ARG A 1 32.58 31.17 -3.53
C ARG A 1 31.75 29.91 -3.75
N GLY A 2 32.16 28.81 -3.13
CA GLY A 2 31.55 27.49 -3.34
C GLY A 2 30.17 27.43 -2.70
N LEU A 3 29.21 26.87 -3.44
CA LEU A 3 27.92 26.46 -2.91
C LEU A 3 28.09 25.04 -2.36
N THR A 4 28.18 24.92 -1.04
CA THR A 4 27.95 23.65 -0.35
C THR A 4 26.49 23.26 -0.56
N PRO A 5 26.20 22.02 -1.00
CA PRO A 5 24.82 21.54 -1.02
C PRO A 5 24.36 21.37 0.44
N LEU A 6 23.19 21.92 0.77
CA LEU A 6 22.53 21.58 2.03
C LEU A 6 22.24 20.08 2.01
N SER A 7 22.99 19.30 2.79
CA SER A 7 22.61 17.93 3.10
C SER A 7 21.32 17.99 3.92
N ALA A 8 20.21 17.55 3.34
CA ALA A 8 19.04 17.21 4.14
C ALA A 8 19.47 16.10 5.13
N PRO A 9 19.16 16.22 6.43
CA PRO A 9 19.56 15.21 7.38
C PRO A 9 18.79 13.92 7.06
N ALA A 10 19.51 12.82 6.81
CA ALA A 10 18.99 11.46 6.67
C ALA A 10 18.18 10.94 7.89
N GLY A 11 17.88 11.81 8.86
CA GLY A 11 17.13 11.52 10.07
C GLY A 11 15.61 11.64 9.95
N ALA A 12 15.08 12.30 8.92
CA ALA A 12 13.63 12.50 8.80
C ALA A 12 12.87 11.21 8.42
N VAL A 13 13.52 10.29 7.70
CA VAL A 13 12.96 8.96 7.35
C VAL A 13 13.21 7.92 8.44
N ARG A 14 14.15 8.17 9.35
CA ARG A 14 14.47 7.27 10.48
C ARG A 14 13.61 7.51 11.73
N ALA A 15 12.85 8.60 11.77
CA ALA A 15 12.00 8.93 12.93
C ALA A 15 10.76 8.02 13.15
N PRO A 16 10.08 7.44 12.13
CA PRO A 16 8.91 6.60 12.38
C PRO A 16 9.28 5.19 12.85
N LEU A 17 10.49 4.75 12.54
CA LEU A 17 11.07 3.51 13.03
C LEU A 17 11.83 3.86 14.30
N GLY A 18 11.14 3.93 15.45
CA GLY A 18 11.79 4.09 16.75
C GLY A 18 13.01 3.17 16.86
N GLY A 19 14.07 3.57 17.55
CA GLY A 19 15.44 3.04 17.44
C GLY A 19 15.71 1.53 17.60
N GLY A 20 14.68 0.68 17.60
CA GLY A 20 14.75 -0.78 17.45
C GLY A 20 13.82 -1.39 16.38
N ALA A 21 13.16 -0.60 15.52
CA ALA A 21 12.32 -1.13 14.45
C ALA A 21 13.19 -1.56 13.26
N GLU A 22 13.15 -2.85 12.92
CA GLU A 22 13.91 -3.40 11.81
C GLU A 22 13.43 -2.80 10.48
N PRO A 23 14.36 -2.50 9.55
CA PRO A 23 13.98 -2.11 8.19
C PRO A 23 13.14 -3.23 7.55
N PRO A 24 12.19 -2.88 6.66
CA PRO A 24 11.37 -3.90 6.02
C PRO A 24 12.25 -4.89 5.26
N ALA A 25 11.99 -6.19 5.44
CA ALA A 25 12.74 -7.22 4.74
C ALA A 25 12.28 -7.39 3.28
N ARG A 26 11.10 -6.84 2.95
CA ARG A 26 10.43 -7.00 1.65
C ARG A 26 9.46 -5.86 1.40
N CYS A 27 9.11 -5.70 0.13
CA CYS A 27 8.13 -4.72 -0.31
C CYS A 27 7.08 -5.40 -1.21
N VAL A 28 5.85 -4.90 -1.15
CA VAL A 28 4.76 -5.28 -2.03
C VAL A 28 4.16 -3.99 -2.58
N CYS A 29 4.24 -3.79 -3.89
CA CYS A 29 3.62 -2.67 -4.58
C CYS A 29 2.37 -3.14 -5.31
N LEU A 30 1.24 -2.52 -5.02
CA LEU A 30 -0.04 -2.80 -5.66
C LEU A 30 -0.53 -1.49 -6.31
N GLY A 31 -1.10 -1.58 -7.52
CA GLY A 31 -1.78 -0.44 -8.13
C GLY A 31 -0.86 0.68 -8.63
N LEU A 32 0.28 0.36 -9.24
CA LEU A 32 1.23 1.35 -9.79
C LEU A 32 0.73 2.06 -11.06
N GLY A 33 -0.13 1.40 -11.83
CA GLY A 33 -0.67 1.84 -13.11
C GLY A 33 0.31 1.76 -14.28
N ARG A 34 -0.16 2.22 -15.44
CA ARG A 34 0.57 2.19 -16.72
C ARG A 34 1.64 3.28 -16.82
N PHE A 35 2.81 3.04 -16.25
CA PHE A 35 3.93 4.00 -16.25
C PHE A 35 4.54 4.30 -17.64
N GLY A 36 4.37 3.43 -18.64
CA GLY A 36 4.73 3.74 -20.03
C GLY A 36 3.95 4.93 -20.59
N GLY A 37 2.67 5.07 -20.20
CA GLY A 37 1.77 6.13 -20.67
C GLY A 37 1.53 7.26 -19.67
N CYS A 38 1.70 7.01 -18.37
CA CYS A 38 1.31 7.94 -17.31
C CYS A 38 2.54 8.54 -16.58
N PRO A 39 2.77 9.86 -16.68
CA PRO A 39 3.85 10.53 -15.94
C PRO A 39 3.80 10.33 -14.43
N ALA A 40 2.60 10.34 -13.81
CA ALA A 40 2.45 10.13 -12.37
C ALA A 40 2.90 8.72 -11.97
N ALA A 41 2.45 7.67 -12.68
CA ALA A 41 2.88 6.30 -12.45
C ALA A 41 4.41 6.11 -12.63
N ARG A 42 5.05 6.84 -13.56
CA ARG A 42 6.52 6.86 -13.66
C ARG A 42 7.19 7.45 -12.43
N TYR A 43 6.68 8.56 -11.91
CA TYR A 43 7.23 9.16 -10.70
C TYR A 43 7.00 8.26 -9.48
N GLN A 44 5.87 7.56 -9.39
CA GLN A 44 5.62 6.56 -8.37
C GLN A 44 6.62 5.40 -8.47
N LEU A 45 6.88 4.87 -9.66
CA LEU A 45 7.89 3.83 -9.88
C LEU A 45 9.29 4.32 -9.50
N ALA A 46 9.66 5.52 -9.93
CA ALA A 46 10.96 6.11 -9.59
C ALA A 46 11.11 6.29 -8.06
N PHE A 47 10.07 6.76 -7.38
CA PHE A 47 10.05 6.88 -5.93
C PHE A 47 10.16 5.52 -5.24
N LEU A 48 9.43 4.50 -5.71
CA LEU A 48 9.53 3.14 -5.19
C LEU A 48 10.96 2.62 -5.29
N LEU A 49 11.62 2.75 -6.45
CA LEU A 49 12.99 2.28 -6.64
C LEU A 49 13.98 2.97 -5.69
N LEU A 50 13.89 4.30 -5.55
CA LEU A 50 14.72 5.07 -4.63
C LEU A 50 14.44 4.71 -3.16
N LEU A 51 13.18 4.44 -2.83
CA LEU A 51 12.78 4.01 -1.49
C LEU A 51 13.32 2.62 -1.15
N LEU A 52 13.30 1.68 -2.09
CA LEU A 52 13.91 0.36 -1.92
C LEU A 52 15.41 0.48 -1.64
N GLU A 53 16.11 1.33 -2.39
CA GLU A 53 17.53 1.62 -2.19
C GLU A 53 17.80 2.21 -0.80
N GLU A 54 17.05 3.26 -0.40
CA GLU A 54 17.20 3.92 0.90
C GLU A 54 16.93 2.97 2.08
N LEU A 55 15.96 2.06 1.94
CA LEU A 55 15.61 1.07 2.95
C LEU A 55 16.47 -0.20 2.90
N GLY A 56 17.36 -0.33 1.91
CA GLY A 56 18.20 -1.52 1.72
C GLY A 56 17.40 -2.77 1.35
N VAL A 57 16.23 -2.62 0.72
CA VAL A 57 15.41 -3.73 0.24
C VAL A 57 15.86 -4.11 -1.18
N PRO A 58 16.39 -5.32 -1.41
CA PRO A 58 16.78 -5.73 -2.75
C PRO A 58 15.57 -5.74 -3.70
N PRO A 59 15.72 -5.32 -4.98
CA PRO A 59 14.62 -5.34 -5.95
C PRO A 59 13.92 -6.70 -6.05
N GLY A 60 14.66 -7.82 -5.98
CA GLY A 60 14.09 -9.17 -6.01
C GLY A 60 13.21 -9.54 -4.80
N ARG A 61 13.19 -8.69 -3.75
CA ARG A 61 12.29 -8.77 -2.59
C ARG A 61 11.16 -7.74 -2.65
N CYS A 62 11.03 -7.01 -3.74
CA CYS A 62 9.87 -6.18 -4.05
C CYS A 62 8.98 -6.92 -5.05
N SER A 63 7.75 -7.24 -4.63
CA SER A 63 6.76 -7.86 -5.50
C SER A 63 5.76 -6.82 -6.00
N LEU A 64 5.37 -6.88 -7.28
CA LEU A 64 4.45 -5.94 -7.90
C LEU A 64 3.26 -6.64 -8.54
N TYR A 65 2.10 -6.00 -8.44
CA TYR A 65 0.92 -6.36 -9.20
C TYR A 65 0.13 -5.12 -9.60
N ASP A 66 -0.23 -5.06 -10.87
CA ASP A 66 -1.24 -4.15 -11.39
C ASP A 66 -1.87 -4.78 -12.64
N PRO A 67 -3.20 -4.94 -12.71
CA PRO A 67 -3.86 -5.48 -13.90
C PRO A 67 -3.71 -4.58 -15.14
N ALA A 68 -3.36 -3.32 -14.96
CA ALA A 68 -3.21 -2.35 -16.05
C ALA A 68 -1.87 -2.49 -16.79
N PHE A 69 -0.88 -3.19 -16.24
CA PHE A 69 0.44 -3.33 -16.85
C PHE A 69 0.37 -3.93 -18.26
N ALA A 70 1.09 -3.31 -19.19
CA ALA A 70 1.31 -3.80 -20.54
C ALA A 70 2.58 -4.66 -20.64
N ALA A 71 2.69 -5.49 -21.68
CA ALA A 71 3.85 -6.37 -21.87
C ALA A 71 5.22 -5.65 -21.81
N PRO A 72 5.41 -4.44 -22.40
CA PRO A 72 6.69 -3.72 -22.27
C PRO A 72 6.98 -3.26 -20.83
N GLU A 73 5.94 -2.96 -20.05
CA GLU A 73 6.07 -2.55 -18.65
C GLU A 73 6.47 -3.75 -17.78
N LEU A 74 5.85 -4.92 -18.00
CA LEU A 74 6.24 -6.16 -17.33
C LEU A 74 7.72 -6.48 -17.58
N ALA A 75 8.16 -6.45 -18.85
CA ALA A 75 9.55 -6.70 -19.20
C ALA A 75 10.52 -5.67 -18.57
N ALA A 76 10.11 -4.41 -18.49
CA ALA A 76 10.91 -3.37 -17.85
C ALA A 76 11.03 -3.59 -16.32
N LEU A 77 9.95 -3.98 -15.65
CA LEU A 77 9.96 -4.30 -14.21
C LEU A 77 10.87 -5.50 -13.91
N GLU A 78 10.83 -6.54 -14.73
CA GLU A 78 11.73 -7.69 -14.60
C GLU A 78 13.19 -7.31 -14.85
N ALA A 79 13.46 -6.46 -15.85
CA ALA A 79 14.81 -5.96 -16.13
C ALA A 79 15.37 -5.09 -14.99
N LEU A 80 14.50 -4.43 -14.22
CA LEU A 80 14.85 -3.72 -12.99
C LEU A 80 15.06 -4.66 -11.79
N GLY A 81 14.92 -5.98 -11.98
CA GLY A 81 15.10 -7.00 -10.95
C GLY A 81 13.94 -7.11 -9.98
N LEU A 82 12.79 -6.50 -10.28
CA LEU A 82 11.59 -6.58 -9.47
C LEU A 82 10.82 -7.87 -9.75
N ARG A 83 10.05 -8.36 -8.76
CA ARG A 83 9.27 -9.59 -8.89
C ARG A 83 7.83 -9.28 -9.29
N LEU A 84 7.34 -9.90 -10.36
CA LEU A 84 5.91 -9.83 -10.70
C LEU A 84 5.13 -10.89 -9.91
N LEU A 85 4.00 -10.49 -9.32
CA LEU A 85 3.06 -11.44 -8.74
C LEU A 85 2.27 -12.11 -9.87
N PRO A 86 2.09 -13.45 -9.83
CA PRO A 86 1.46 -14.20 -10.92
C PRO A 86 -0.07 -14.04 -10.95
N GLU A 87 -0.68 -13.66 -9.83
CA GLU A 87 -2.14 -13.64 -9.66
C GLU A 87 -2.60 -12.35 -8.98
N ASN A 88 -3.85 -11.97 -9.29
CA ASN A 88 -4.55 -10.95 -8.53
C ASN A 88 -4.96 -11.49 -7.16
N GLU A 89 -4.21 -11.13 -6.12
CA GLU A 89 -4.58 -11.44 -4.74
C GLU A 89 -5.66 -10.49 -4.18
N GLU A 90 -6.17 -9.54 -4.96
CA GLU A 90 -7.19 -8.57 -4.56
C GLU A 90 -6.79 -7.77 -3.30
N GLY A 91 -5.48 -7.56 -3.10
CA GLY A 91 -4.93 -6.89 -1.91
C GLY A 91 -4.77 -7.79 -0.68
N LYS A 92 -5.12 -9.07 -0.75
CA LYS A 92 -5.08 -10.04 0.37
C LYS A 92 -3.67 -10.62 0.57
N HIS A 93 -2.66 -9.75 0.59
CA HIS A 93 -1.26 -10.14 0.76
C HIS A 93 -0.85 -10.18 2.24
N GLY A 94 -0.25 -11.28 2.70
CA GLY A 94 0.12 -11.46 4.12
C GLY A 94 1.58 -11.12 4.43
N VAL A 95 1.88 -10.60 5.62
CA VAL A 95 3.25 -10.27 6.09
C VAL A 95 4.15 -11.48 6.31
N GLY A 96 3.64 -12.72 6.26
CA GLY A 96 4.44 -13.95 6.26
C GLY A 96 5.55 -14.01 7.34
N GLY A 97 5.33 -13.36 8.49
CA GLY A 97 6.28 -13.29 9.60
C GLY A 97 7.36 -12.20 9.54
N SER A 98 7.54 -11.48 8.42
CA SER A 98 8.59 -10.46 8.25
C SER A 98 8.05 -9.04 8.17
N ALA A 99 8.85 -8.06 8.60
CA ALA A 99 8.55 -6.64 8.38
C ALA A 99 8.37 -6.37 6.88
N THR A 100 7.24 -5.77 6.50
CA THR A 100 6.81 -5.61 5.09
C THR A 100 6.35 -4.19 4.84
N LEU A 101 6.90 -3.59 3.78
CA LEU A 101 6.41 -2.34 3.23
C LEU A 101 5.36 -2.61 2.15
N PHE A 102 4.17 -2.07 2.31
CA PHE A 102 3.12 -2.05 1.28
C PHE A 102 3.10 -0.68 0.62
N TYR A 103 3.36 -0.63 -0.68
CA TYR A 103 3.33 0.58 -1.49
C TYR A 103 2.07 0.58 -2.38
N MET A 104 1.08 1.39 -2.03
CA MET A 104 -0.29 1.31 -2.55
C MET A 104 -0.83 2.67 -2.97
N VAL A 105 0.02 3.59 -3.42
CA VAL A 105 -0.36 4.96 -3.77
C VAL A 105 -1.55 4.97 -4.74
N HIS A 106 -2.59 5.73 -4.42
CA HIS A 106 -3.84 5.86 -5.19
C HIS A 106 -4.67 4.58 -5.38
N CYS A 107 -4.35 3.50 -4.66
CA CYS A 107 -5.17 2.29 -4.67
C CYS A 107 -6.61 2.54 -4.17
N GLY A 108 -7.55 1.73 -4.66
CA GLY A 108 -8.92 1.70 -4.15
C GLY A 108 -8.96 1.31 -2.67
N LYS A 109 -9.88 1.91 -1.90
CA LYS A 109 -10.03 1.72 -0.44
C LYS A 109 -10.23 0.24 -0.06
N ALA A 110 -10.90 -0.50 -0.92
CA ALA A 110 -11.15 -1.92 -0.73
C ALA A 110 -9.85 -2.76 -0.71
N LEU A 111 -8.77 -2.35 -1.41
CA LEU A 111 -7.47 -3.02 -1.31
C LEU A 111 -6.84 -2.84 0.07
N TYR A 112 -6.92 -1.64 0.66
CA TYR A 112 -6.45 -1.40 2.02
C TYR A 112 -7.24 -2.23 3.04
N ASN A 113 -8.56 -2.27 2.87
CA ASN A 113 -9.45 -3.03 3.75
C ASN A 113 -9.17 -4.55 3.67
N ASN A 114 -8.94 -5.09 2.47
CA ASN A 114 -8.52 -6.48 2.27
C ASN A 114 -7.12 -6.77 2.84
N LEU A 115 -6.19 -5.85 2.67
CA LEU A 115 -4.84 -5.97 3.21
C LEU A 115 -4.86 -6.02 4.74
N LEU A 116 -5.63 -5.13 5.38
CA LEU A 116 -5.82 -5.12 6.83
C LEU A 116 -6.47 -6.42 7.30
N TRP A 117 -7.56 -6.85 6.66
CA TRP A 117 -8.23 -8.12 6.97
C TRP A 117 -7.27 -9.31 6.92
N ARG A 118 -6.47 -9.41 5.85
CA ARG A 118 -5.52 -10.53 5.69
C ARG A 118 -4.50 -10.59 6.82
N ASN A 119 -4.19 -9.45 7.43
CA ASN A 119 -3.19 -9.30 8.47
C ASN A 119 -3.82 -8.93 9.83
N TRP A 120 -5.08 -9.28 10.08
CA TRP A 120 -5.86 -8.79 11.22
C TRP A 120 -5.47 -9.39 12.58
N SER A 121 -4.26 -9.09 13.02
CA SER A 121 -3.77 -9.41 14.36
C SER A 121 -2.73 -8.38 14.78
N GLU A 122 -2.60 -8.15 16.08
CA GLU A 122 -1.61 -7.22 16.64
C GLU A 122 -0.20 -7.48 16.09
N GLY A 123 0.22 -8.76 16.09
CA GLY A 123 1.57 -9.15 15.68
C GLY A 123 1.83 -9.06 14.17
N ALA A 124 0.79 -9.18 13.34
CA ALA A 124 0.91 -9.01 11.89
C ALA A 124 0.89 -7.52 11.51
N LEU A 125 -0.08 -6.75 12.02
CA LEU A 125 -0.17 -5.31 11.76
C LEU A 125 1.08 -4.56 12.24
N ALA A 126 1.64 -4.92 13.40
CA ALA A 126 2.87 -4.30 13.91
C ALA A 126 4.11 -4.52 13.03
N LYS A 127 4.05 -5.43 12.04
CA LYS A 127 5.10 -5.69 11.05
C LYS A 127 4.84 -4.98 9.72
N MET A 128 3.80 -4.16 9.63
CA MET A 128 3.39 -3.50 8.39
C MET A 128 3.72 -2.03 8.44
N VAL A 129 4.24 -1.54 7.32
CA VAL A 129 4.21 -0.13 6.97
C VAL A 129 3.46 0.00 5.65
N ILE A 130 2.53 0.94 5.56
CA ILE A 130 1.80 1.23 4.33
C ILE A 130 2.21 2.63 3.86
N ILE A 131 2.54 2.78 2.58
CA ILE A 131 2.63 4.06 1.91
C ILE A 131 1.49 4.11 0.91
N GLY A 132 0.51 4.96 1.15
CA GLY A 132 -0.75 4.94 0.42
C GLY A 132 -1.68 6.08 0.82
N ASN A 133 -2.94 5.97 0.45
CA ASN A 133 -3.96 6.98 0.68
C ASN A 133 -4.23 7.16 2.18
N SER A 134 -4.38 8.41 2.60
CA SER A 134 -4.65 8.79 3.98
C SER A 134 -5.88 8.09 4.56
N PHE A 135 -5.74 7.42 5.70
CA PHE A 135 -6.85 6.74 6.38
C PHE A 135 -7.72 7.79 7.06
N ARG A 136 -7.10 8.83 7.63
CA ARG A 136 -7.82 10.03 8.11
C ARG A 136 -8.58 10.71 6.98
N GLY A 137 -7.96 10.86 5.81
CA GLY A 137 -8.63 11.40 4.62
C GLY A 137 -9.80 10.53 4.15
N MET A 138 -9.74 9.21 4.31
CA MET A 138 -10.88 8.33 4.06
C MET A 138 -12.00 8.52 5.09
N GLU A 139 -11.65 8.63 6.38
CA GLU A 139 -12.60 8.89 7.48
C GLU A 139 -13.33 10.21 7.30
N GLU A 140 -12.62 11.27 6.93
CA GLU A 140 -13.19 12.62 6.74
C GLU A 140 -14.11 12.73 5.54
N ARG A 141 -13.84 11.99 4.46
CA ARG A 141 -14.56 12.09 3.18
C ARG A 141 -15.73 11.12 3.06
N LEU A 142 -15.74 10.02 3.81
CA LEU A 142 -16.81 9.03 3.78
C LEU A 142 -17.81 9.27 4.92
N LEU A 143 -19.08 8.97 4.65
CA LEU A 143 -20.06 8.88 5.74
C LEU A 143 -19.67 7.73 6.66
N SER A 144 -19.71 7.95 7.99
CA SER A 144 -19.30 6.94 8.98
C SER A 144 -19.98 5.59 8.76
N ARG A 145 -21.29 5.60 8.46
CA ARG A 145 -22.07 4.39 8.14
C ARG A 145 -21.54 3.59 6.93
N ILE A 146 -20.94 4.27 5.94
CA ILE A 146 -20.37 3.63 4.75
C ILE A 146 -18.99 3.09 5.09
N LEU A 147 -18.16 3.87 5.79
CA LEU A 147 -16.84 3.43 6.22
C LEU A 147 -16.95 2.19 7.11
N GLU A 148 -17.83 2.20 8.11
CA GLU A 148 -18.03 1.08 9.03
C GLU A 148 -18.59 -0.17 8.35
N ARG A 149 -19.46 0.00 7.35
CA ARG A 149 -20.10 -1.11 6.63
C ARG A 149 -19.16 -1.73 5.59
N ASP A 150 -18.59 -0.91 4.71
CA ASP A 150 -17.87 -1.38 3.52
C ASP A 150 -16.35 -1.49 3.75
N TYR A 151 -15.82 -0.68 4.68
CA TYR A 151 -14.39 -0.58 4.96
C TYR A 151 -14.10 -0.78 6.46
N SER A 152 -14.77 -1.76 7.05
CA SER A 152 -14.82 -1.93 8.51
C SER A 152 -13.44 -2.11 9.15
N TYR A 153 -12.47 -2.69 8.44
CA TYR A 153 -11.11 -2.87 8.95
C TYR A 153 -10.34 -1.55 8.97
N ILE A 154 -10.57 -0.66 8.00
CA ILE A 154 -10.05 0.71 8.04
C ILE A 154 -10.66 1.44 9.23
N ALA A 155 -11.99 1.43 9.39
CA ALA A 155 -12.68 2.10 10.49
C ALA A 155 -12.14 1.66 11.87
N LYS A 156 -11.98 0.35 12.05
CA LYS A 156 -11.53 -0.25 13.32
C LYS A 156 -10.07 0.04 13.65
N VAL A 157 -9.19 0.11 12.65
CA VAL A 157 -7.74 0.27 12.88
C VAL A 157 -7.32 1.73 13.11
N LEU A 158 -8.17 2.72 12.82
CA LEU A 158 -7.83 4.15 12.90
C LEU A 158 -7.16 4.56 14.22
N LYS A 159 -7.72 4.15 15.37
CA LYS A 159 -7.14 4.45 16.69
C LYS A 159 -5.81 3.72 16.95
N GLY A 160 -5.63 2.57 16.33
CA GLY A 160 -4.41 1.75 16.40
C GLY A 160 -3.32 2.17 15.41
N THR A 161 -3.61 3.15 14.55
CA THR A 161 -2.73 3.59 13.46
C THR A 161 -2.05 4.91 13.83
N GLU A 162 -0.77 5.00 13.49
CA GLU A 162 -0.09 6.28 13.32
C GLU A 162 0.02 6.59 11.83
N GLU A 163 -0.17 7.86 11.50
CA GLU A 163 -0.20 8.33 10.13
C GLU A 163 0.58 9.63 9.99
N ALA A 164 1.47 9.70 9.00
CA ALA A 164 2.20 10.90 8.63
C ALA A 164 2.11 11.15 7.12
N ALA A 165 1.56 12.31 6.74
CA ALA A 165 1.47 12.70 5.34
C ALA A 165 2.87 12.87 4.71
N LEU A 166 3.01 12.50 3.44
CA LEU A 166 4.23 12.81 2.70
C LEU A 166 4.40 14.33 2.52
N PRO A 167 5.65 14.84 2.52
CA PRO A 167 5.91 16.24 2.23
C PRO A 167 5.36 16.64 0.86
N THR A 168 4.67 17.77 0.82
CA THR A 168 4.15 18.30 -0.45
C THR A 168 5.27 18.93 -1.27
N HIS A 169 5.22 18.71 -2.58
CA HIS A 169 6.15 19.34 -3.51
C HIS A 169 5.40 19.75 -4.78
N PRO A 170 5.49 21.01 -5.26
CA PRO A 170 4.70 21.50 -6.39
C PRO A 170 4.77 20.64 -7.65
N ARG A 171 5.94 20.03 -7.92
CA ARG A 171 6.15 19.13 -9.08
C ARG A 171 5.38 17.80 -8.99
N TYR A 172 5.08 17.33 -7.79
CA TYR A 172 4.52 15.99 -7.55
C TYR A 172 3.16 16.03 -6.87
N LEU A 173 2.50 17.19 -6.86
CA LEU A 173 1.18 17.38 -6.22
C LEU A 173 0.19 16.33 -6.72
N ASP A 174 0.03 16.17 -8.02
CA ASP A 174 -0.93 15.21 -8.60
C ASP A 174 -0.46 13.75 -8.55
N THR A 175 0.78 13.50 -8.08
CA THR A 175 1.37 12.16 -8.01
C THR A 175 1.24 11.56 -6.61
N PHE A 176 1.48 12.37 -5.58
CA PHE A 176 1.50 11.95 -4.17
C PHE A 176 0.52 12.76 -3.31
N ASN A 177 -0.48 13.41 -3.92
CA ASN A 177 -1.59 13.97 -3.16
C ASN A 177 -2.22 12.88 -2.29
N ASP A 178 -2.72 13.27 -1.12
CA ASP A 178 -3.41 12.34 -0.21
C ASP A 178 -2.57 11.12 0.22
N THR A 179 -1.24 11.14 0.00
CA THR A 179 -0.38 10.01 0.33
C THR A 179 0.25 10.20 1.71
N SER A 180 0.13 9.16 2.53
CA SER A 180 0.63 9.07 3.89
C SER A 180 1.45 7.80 4.09
N VAL A 181 2.32 7.84 5.10
CA VAL A 181 2.97 6.67 5.69
C VAL A 181 2.16 6.25 6.91
N HIS A 182 1.79 4.98 6.98
CA HIS A 182 1.00 4.39 8.06
C HIS A 182 1.81 3.30 8.72
N TRP A 183 1.80 3.27 10.05
CA TRP A 183 2.36 2.18 10.83
C TRP A 183 1.47 1.91 12.05
N PHE A 184 1.61 0.73 12.63
CA PHE A 184 0.71 0.23 13.66
C PHE A 184 1.50 -0.09 14.93
N PRO A 185 1.75 0.90 15.81
CA PRO A 185 2.50 0.66 17.03
C PRO A 185 1.82 -0.39 17.90
N LEU A 186 2.55 -1.43 18.28
CA LEU A 186 2.02 -2.49 19.13
C LEU A 186 1.35 -1.97 20.43
N PRO A 187 1.86 -0.91 21.11
CA PRO A 187 1.15 -0.32 22.26
C PRO A 187 -0.25 0.19 21.90
N LYS A 188 -0.40 0.91 20.79
CA LYS A 188 -1.70 1.43 20.33
C LYS A 188 -2.66 0.31 19.92
N LEU A 189 -2.15 -0.76 19.32
CA LEU A 189 -2.97 -1.92 18.97
C LEU A 189 -3.54 -2.61 20.21
N LYS A 190 -2.75 -2.72 21.28
CA LYS A 190 -3.18 -3.30 22.57
C LYS A 190 -4.19 -2.45 23.34
N GLU A 191 -4.29 -1.16 23.01
CA GLU A 191 -5.29 -0.25 23.58
C GLU A 191 -6.66 -0.37 22.89
N LEU A 192 -6.74 -1.06 21.74
CA LEU A 192 -8.02 -1.33 21.07
C LEU A 192 -8.88 -2.30 21.90
N SER A 193 -10.20 -2.17 21.78
CA SER A 193 -11.11 -3.10 22.47
C SER A 193 -10.93 -4.52 21.91
N PRO A 194 -11.02 -5.57 22.75
CA PRO A 194 -10.89 -6.96 22.30
C PRO A 194 -11.83 -7.31 21.14
N GLU A 195 -13.04 -6.75 21.16
CA GLU A 195 -14.09 -6.90 20.14
C GLU A 195 -13.66 -6.48 18.73
N VAL A 196 -12.65 -5.59 18.60
CA VAL A 196 -12.09 -5.20 17.30
C VAL A 196 -11.46 -6.40 16.60
N TRP A 197 -10.83 -7.29 17.36
CA TRP A 197 -10.10 -8.45 16.86
C TRP A 197 -11.01 -9.66 16.60
N ASP A 198 -12.22 -9.67 17.15
CA ASP A 198 -13.22 -10.71 16.92
C ASP A 198 -13.78 -10.68 15.48
N CYS A 199 -13.58 -9.57 14.76
CA CYS A 199 -13.96 -9.46 13.36
C CYS A 199 -13.01 -10.26 12.47
N VAL A 200 -13.54 -11.30 11.84
CA VAL A 200 -12.77 -12.23 10.99
C VAL A 200 -13.38 -12.41 9.60
N GLU A 201 -14.55 -11.84 9.36
CA GLU A 201 -15.29 -11.98 8.11
C GLU A 201 -14.54 -11.32 6.95
N GLU A 202 -14.39 -12.06 5.87
CA GLU A 202 -13.81 -11.54 4.63
C GLU A 202 -14.69 -10.40 4.09
N PRO A 203 -14.10 -9.22 3.78
CA PRO A 203 -14.86 -8.12 3.19
C PRO A 203 -15.54 -8.50 1.89
N THR A 204 -16.80 -8.09 1.73
CA THR A 204 -17.54 -8.20 0.46
C THR A 204 -18.00 -6.82 0.02
N TYR A 205 -17.82 -6.49 -1.26
CA TYR A 205 -18.04 -5.14 -1.79
C TYR A 205 -19.23 -5.04 -2.75
N GLN A 206 -20.36 -5.71 -2.43
CA GLN A 206 -21.52 -5.82 -3.33
C GLN A 206 -22.14 -4.48 -3.76
N GLN A 207 -21.85 -3.39 -3.04
CA GLN A 207 -22.39 -2.04 -3.28
C GLN A 207 -21.30 -1.00 -3.60
N CYS A 208 -20.08 -1.42 -3.92
CA CYS A 208 -18.97 -0.53 -4.21
C CYS A 208 -18.74 -0.42 -5.73
N GLU A 209 -18.78 0.80 -6.27
CA GLU A 209 -18.59 1.05 -7.70
C GLU A 209 -17.11 1.04 -8.11
N ASP A 210 -16.19 1.41 -7.20
CA ASP A 210 -14.73 1.46 -7.46
C ASP A 210 -14.00 0.17 -7.05
N LEU A 211 -14.09 -0.88 -7.89
CA LEU A 211 -13.46 -2.19 -7.68
C LEU A 211 -12.45 -2.57 -8.78
N GLU A 212 -11.72 -1.60 -9.34
CA GLU A 212 -10.83 -1.80 -10.50
C GLU A 212 -9.80 -2.93 -10.34
N ILE A 213 -9.45 -3.32 -9.10
CA ILE A 213 -8.50 -4.42 -8.80
C ILE A 213 -9.20 -5.61 -8.08
N ILE A 214 -10.50 -5.55 -7.78
CA ILE A 214 -11.22 -6.55 -6.96
C ILE A 214 -12.16 -7.42 -7.81
N ARG A 215 -11.93 -7.49 -9.11
CA ARG A 215 -12.64 -8.44 -9.96
C ARG A 215 -11.62 -9.39 -10.57
N ARG A 216 -11.58 -10.64 -10.09
CA ARG A 216 -11.19 -11.77 -10.95
C ARG A 216 -12.14 -11.72 -12.15
N GLU A 217 -11.67 -11.25 -13.30
CA GLU A 217 -12.37 -11.57 -14.53
C GLU A 217 -12.22 -13.08 -14.73
N ASP A 218 -13.28 -13.83 -14.43
CA ASP A 218 -13.43 -15.16 -14.98
C ASP A 218 -13.46 -14.99 -16.50
N ARG A 219 -12.31 -15.17 -17.16
CA ARG A 219 -12.29 -15.53 -18.57
C ARG A 219 -12.83 -16.95 -18.69
N ALA A 220 -14.14 -17.07 -18.52
CA ALA A 220 -14.88 -18.22 -18.99
C ALA A 220 -14.82 -18.20 -20.51
N GLU A 221 -14.16 -19.23 -21.04
CA GLU A 221 -14.13 -19.62 -22.43
C GLU A 221 -15.57 -19.61 -22.99
N GLY A 222 -15.77 -18.85 -24.07
CA GLY A 222 -16.99 -18.81 -24.84
C GLY A 222 -16.68 -19.00 -26.32
N CYS A 223 -16.00 -20.10 -26.65
CA CYS A 223 -16.06 -20.66 -27.99
C CYS A 223 -17.51 -21.16 -28.19
N SER A 224 -18.30 -20.48 -29.01
CA SER A 224 -19.45 -21.12 -29.65
C SER A 224 -19.80 -20.39 -30.95
N GLU A 225 -19.73 -21.20 -32.00
CA GLU A 225 -20.09 -20.97 -33.39
C GLU A 225 -21.42 -20.24 -33.60
N SER A 226 -21.45 -19.35 -34.60
CA SER A 226 -22.44 -19.32 -35.70
C SER A 226 -21.98 -18.35 -36.78
#